data_AF-A0A973BWC1-F1
#
_entry.id   AF-A0A973BWC1-F1
#
_cell.length_a   1.000
_cell.length_b   1.000
_cell.length_c   1.000
_cell.angle_alpha   90.00
_cell.angle_beta   90.00
_cell.angle_gamma   90.00
#
_symmetry.space_group_name_H-M   'P 1'
#
loop_
_entity.id
_entity.type
_entity.pdbx_description
1 polymer ?
#
loop_
_entity_poly.entity_id
_entity_poly.type
_entity_poly.pdbx_seq_one_letter_code
_entity_poly.pdbx_strand_id
1 'polypeptide(L)'
;MTERDAKSTTVWIIRAVMYVVYAFFIVSLLILLQGFLLLLLGADPNTGYTEWAYRNLDRVMEPFRGIFQPVEITGDAVLDTSILFAMVIYGILLLLTRAFVDWLTVRLHRAERQHDLDRAAQRAATASDAAVQYHLQVAAAQQAANEQAALREQAAQREQAQQAAPTEPVADAGETPPSPPPPPAQT
;
A
#
# COMPACT_ATOMS: atom_id res chain seq x y z
N MET A 1 14.54 13.05 -13.50
CA MET A 1 14.42 11.92 -12.57
C MET A 1 14.14 12.48 -11.20
N THR A 2 12.94 12.23 -10.67
CA THR A 2 12.54 12.72 -9.34
C THR A 2 13.31 11.94 -8.27
N GLU A 3 13.73 12.60 -7.20
CA GLU A 3 14.53 12.02 -6.10
C GLU A 3 13.90 10.75 -5.48
N ARG A 4 12.57 10.60 -5.64
CA ARG A 4 11.78 9.44 -5.24
C ARG A 4 12.08 8.19 -6.08
N ASP A 5 12.36 8.35 -7.37
CA ASP A 5 12.68 7.25 -8.28
C ASP A 5 14.06 6.66 -7.95
N ALA A 6 15.04 7.52 -7.70
CA ALA A 6 16.41 7.11 -7.36
C ALA A 6 16.46 6.23 -6.10
N LYS A 7 15.67 6.57 -5.07
CA LYS A 7 15.60 5.81 -3.81
C LYS A 7 14.97 4.43 -4.02
N SER A 8 13.90 4.36 -4.81
CA SER A 8 13.24 3.08 -5.15
C SER A 8 14.14 2.17 -5.99
N THR A 9 14.81 2.72 -7.01
CA THR A 9 15.73 1.96 -7.87
C THR A 9 16.89 1.38 -7.08
N THR A 10 17.46 2.14 -6.14
CA THR A 10 18.60 1.69 -5.33
C THR A 10 18.23 0.47 -4.48
N VAL A 11 17.09 0.52 -3.80
CA VAL A 11 16.60 -0.60 -2.99
C VAL A 11 16.33 -1.84 -3.85
N TRP A 12 15.76 -1.63 -5.04
CA TRP A 12 15.50 -2.72 -5.98
C TRP A 12 16.79 -3.41 -6.44
N ILE A 13 17.82 -2.63 -6.81
CA ILE A 13 19.14 -3.16 -7.22
C ILE A 13 19.77 -3.98 -6.08
N ILE A 14 19.80 -3.43 -4.87
CA ILE A 14 20.37 -4.14 -3.70
C ILE A 14 19.67 -5.49 -3.51
N ARG A 15 18.34 -5.52 -3.63
CA ARG A 15 17.56 -6.74 -3.48
C ARG A 15 17.85 -7.76 -4.59
N ALA A 16 17.96 -7.31 -5.84
CA ALA A 16 18.32 -8.17 -6.96
C ALA A 16 19.71 -8.81 -6.77
N VAL A 17 20.71 -8.02 -6.36
CA VAL A 17 22.06 -8.52 -6.07
C VAL A 17 22.03 -9.54 -4.95
N MET A 18 21.29 -9.28 -3.87
CA MET A 18 21.18 -10.23 -2.75
C MET A 18 20.54 -11.55 -3.16
N TYR A 19 19.55 -11.54 -4.06
CA TYR A 19 18.98 -12.78 -4.59
C TYR A 19 19.97 -13.56 -5.46
N VAL A 20 20.81 -12.88 -6.24
CA VAL A 20 21.88 -13.53 -7.02
C VAL A 20 22.89 -14.19 -6.09
N VAL A 21 23.32 -13.50 -5.03
CA VAL A 21 24.22 -14.05 -4.01
C VAL A 21 23.59 -15.25 -3.28
N TYR A 22 22.30 -15.15 -2.93
CA TYR A 22 21.57 -16.26 -2.32
C TYR A 22 21.50 -17.49 -3.23
N ALA A 23 21.18 -17.29 -4.51
CA ALA A 23 21.14 -18.36 -5.51
C ALA A 23 22.52 -18.99 -5.72
N PHE A 24 23.58 -18.19 -5.71
CA PHE A 24 24.96 -18.69 -5.79
C PHE A 24 25.27 -19.67 -4.65
N PHE A 25 24.94 -19.33 -3.39
CA PHE A 25 25.17 -20.23 -2.26
C PHE A 25 24.36 -21.53 -2.35
N ILE A 26 23.12 -21.46 -2.82
CA ILE A 26 22.29 -22.66 -3.07
C ILE A 26 22.97 -23.55 -4.10
N VAL A 27 23.39 -23.00 -5.24
CA VAL A 27 24.03 -23.77 -6.32
C VAL A 27 25.35 -24.39 -5.84
N SER A 28 26.15 -23.65 -5.08
CA SER A 28 27.39 -24.15 -4.47
C SER A 28 27.12 -25.34 -3.54
N LEU A 29 26.09 -25.30 -2.70
CA LEU A 29 25.70 -26.41 -1.84
C LEU A 29 25.25 -27.64 -2.63
N LEU A 30 24.50 -27.46 -3.73
CA LEU A 30 24.09 -28.56 -4.59
C LEU A 30 25.29 -29.23 -5.27
N ILE A 31 26.25 -28.43 -5.75
CA ILE A 31 27.50 -28.94 -6.34
C ILE A 31 28.31 -29.72 -5.29
N LEU A 32 28.45 -29.18 -4.08
CA LEU A 32 29.14 -29.85 -2.98
C LEU A 32 28.46 -31.16 -2.60
N LEU A 33 27.13 -31.15 -2.48
CA LEU A 33 26.36 -32.34 -2.11
C LEU A 33 26.53 -33.45 -3.14
N GLN A 34 26.33 -33.12 -4.42
CA GLN A 34 26.52 -34.09 -5.49
C GLN A 34 27.97 -34.58 -5.56
N GLY A 35 28.94 -33.66 -5.52
CA GLY A 35 30.36 -34.00 -5.58
C GLY A 35 30.79 -34.89 -4.42
N PHE A 36 30.38 -34.56 -3.20
CA PHE A 36 30.60 -35.37 -2.00
C PHE A 36 30.04 -36.79 -2.16
N LEU A 37 28.80 -36.93 -2.63
CA LEU A 37 28.18 -38.23 -2.84
C LEU A 37 28.91 -39.03 -3.91
N LEU A 38 29.35 -38.41 -5.01
CA LEU A 38 30.12 -39.07 -6.06
C LEU A 38 31.48 -39.56 -5.55
N LEU A 39 32.21 -38.75 -4.76
CA LEU A 39 33.48 -39.16 -4.15
C LEU A 39 33.27 -40.31 -3.14
N LEU A 40 32.24 -40.21 -2.31
CA LEU A 40 31.94 -41.20 -1.28
C LEU A 40 31.54 -42.55 -1.90
N LEU A 41 30.90 -42.53 -3.07
CA LEU A 41 30.51 -43.71 -3.83
C LEU A 41 31.63 -44.22 -4.77
N GLY A 42 32.75 -43.51 -4.89
CA GLY A 42 33.86 -43.88 -5.77
C GLY A 42 33.51 -43.82 -7.25
N ALA A 43 32.81 -42.77 -7.69
CA ALA A 43 32.38 -42.63 -9.07
C ALA A 43 33.56 -42.38 -10.03
N ASP A 44 33.54 -43.06 -11.20
CA ASP A 44 34.58 -42.97 -12.22
C ASP A 44 34.68 -41.56 -12.84
N PRO A 45 35.84 -40.86 -12.70
CA PRO A 45 36.04 -39.52 -13.23
C PRO A 45 36.05 -39.44 -14.76
N ASN A 46 36.16 -40.57 -15.47
CA ASN A 46 36.20 -40.61 -16.93
C ASN A 46 34.80 -40.55 -17.58
N THR A 47 33.75 -40.55 -16.76
CA THR A 47 32.37 -40.41 -17.24
C THR A 47 32.00 -38.93 -17.36
N GLY A 48 31.36 -38.53 -18.47
CA GLY A 48 31.13 -37.11 -18.78
C GLY A 48 30.33 -36.32 -17.71
N TYR A 49 29.41 -36.97 -17.00
CA TYR A 49 28.68 -36.33 -15.90
C TYR A 49 29.58 -36.10 -14.67
N THR A 50 30.33 -37.13 -14.26
CA THR A 50 31.22 -37.08 -13.10
C THR A 50 32.37 -36.09 -13.33
N GLU A 51 32.93 -36.05 -14.54
CA GLU A 51 33.94 -35.06 -14.94
C GLU A 51 33.40 -33.63 -14.79
N TRP A 52 32.18 -33.36 -15.26
CA TRP A 52 31.53 -32.07 -15.06
C TRP A 52 31.31 -31.78 -13.57
N ALA A 53 30.83 -32.74 -12.79
CA ALA A 53 30.56 -32.57 -11.38
C ALA A 53 31.85 -32.25 -10.60
N TYR A 54 32.94 -33.00 -10.83
CA TYR A 54 34.23 -32.79 -10.18
C TYR A 54 34.88 -31.46 -10.57
N ARG A 55 34.79 -31.03 -11.83
CA ARG A 55 35.27 -29.70 -12.24
C ARG A 55 34.52 -28.56 -11.56
N ASN A 56 33.21 -28.71 -11.33
CA ASN A 56 32.43 -27.71 -10.61
C ASN A 56 32.70 -27.77 -9.10
N LEU A 57 32.83 -28.97 -8.54
CA LEU A 57 33.24 -29.19 -7.16
C LEU A 57 34.57 -28.49 -6.88
N ASP A 58 35.56 -28.67 -7.76
CA ASP A 58 36.88 -28.06 -7.65
C ASP A 58 36.81 -26.53 -7.54
N ARG A 59 35.94 -25.89 -8.32
CA ARG A 59 35.74 -24.43 -8.30
C ARG A 59 35.12 -23.96 -6.98
N VAL A 60 34.09 -24.66 -6.50
CA VAL A 60 33.41 -24.32 -5.24
C VAL A 60 34.31 -24.59 -4.03
N MET A 61 35.21 -25.57 -4.13
CA MET A 61 36.15 -25.99 -3.11
C MET A 61 37.43 -25.15 -3.04
N GLU A 62 37.72 -24.27 -4.00
CA GLU A 62 38.95 -23.47 -4.06
C GLU A 62 39.39 -22.85 -2.71
N PRO A 63 38.51 -22.19 -1.92
CA PRO A 63 38.91 -21.59 -0.64
C PRO A 63 39.09 -22.59 0.52
N PHE A 64 38.58 -23.82 0.40
CA PHE A 64 38.60 -24.82 1.47
C PHE A 64 39.52 -26.01 1.15
N ARG A 65 40.12 -26.01 -0.03
CA ARG A 65 40.96 -27.09 -0.53
C ARG A 65 42.21 -27.24 0.33
N GLY A 66 42.50 -28.48 0.74
CA GLY A 66 43.74 -28.82 1.45
C GLY A 66 43.78 -28.40 2.91
N ILE A 67 42.67 -27.91 3.49
CA ILE A 67 42.58 -27.66 4.94
C ILE A 67 42.60 -28.99 5.70
N PHE A 68 41.97 -30.03 5.14
CA PHE A 68 41.98 -31.39 5.69
C PHE A 68 42.52 -32.37 4.65
N GLN A 69 43.16 -33.44 5.13
CA GLN A 69 43.58 -34.54 4.26
C GLN A 69 42.37 -35.44 3.96
N PRO A 70 42.13 -35.80 2.68
CA PRO A 70 41.10 -36.77 2.32
C PRO A 70 41.40 -38.14 2.94
N VAL A 71 40.35 -38.87 3.33
CA VAL A 71 40.45 -40.23 3.85
C VAL A 71 39.99 -41.21 2.79
N GLU A 72 40.89 -42.06 2.32
CA GLU A 72 40.56 -43.15 1.41
C GLU A 72 39.84 -44.26 2.19
N ILE A 73 38.67 -44.69 1.72
CA ILE A 73 37.90 -45.76 2.38
C ILE A 73 38.26 -47.11 1.77
N THR A 74 37.90 -47.33 0.50
CA THR A 74 38.12 -48.60 -0.22
C THR A 74 37.95 -48.38 -1.72
N GLY A 75 38.91 -48.87 -2.52
CA GLY A 75 38.91 -48.64 -3.97
C GLY A 75 39.01 -47.15 -4.29
N ASP A 76 38.14 -46.66 -5.16
CA ASP A 76 38.10 -45.25 -5.59
C ASP A 76 37.24 -44.36 -4.65
N ALA A 77 36.66 -44.91 -3.59
CA ALA A 77 35.82 -44.17 -2.66
C ALA A 77 36.65 -43.34 -1.67
N VAL A 78 36.41 -42.01 -1.67
CA VAL A 78 37.15 -41.03 -0.86
C VAL A 78 36.19 -40.22 0.00
N LEU A 79 36.47 -40.13 1.29
CA LEU A 79 35.82 -39.21 2.22
C LEU A 79 36.66 -37.95 2.38
N ASP A 80 36.28 -36.88 1.67
CA ASP A 80 36.92 -35.57 1.84
C ASP A 80 36.19 -34.74 2.89
N THR A 81 36.79 -34.65 4.07
CA THR A 81 36.29 -33.85 5.21
C THR A 81 36.26 -32.34 4.88
N SER A 82 37.11 -31.87 3.96
CA SER A 82 37.10 -30.48 3.51
C SER A 82 35.79 -30.11 2.81
N ILE A 83 35.20 -31.06 2.08
CA ILE A 83 33.90 -30.85 1.43
C ILE A 83 32.79 -30.72 2.49
N LEU A 84 32.81 -31.56 3.53
CA LEU A 84 31.86 -31.45 4.65
C LEU A 84 31.97 -30.11 5.36
N PHE A 85 33.21 -29.66 5.61
CA PHE A 85 33.45 -28.35 6.19
C PHE A 85 32.91 -27.22 5.30
N ALA A 86 33.18 -27.29 3.99
CA ALA A 86 32.65 -26.33 3.02
C ALA A 86 31.12 -26.29 3.02
N MET A 87 30.45 -27.45 3.08
CA MET A 87 28.98 -27.50 3.21
C MET A 87 28.47 -26.76 4.44
N VAL A 88 29.13 -26.93 5.59
CA VAL A 88 28.75 -26.23 6.82
C VAL A 88 28.93 -24.71 6.65
N ILE A 89 30.06 -24.27 6.13
CA ILE A 89 30.34 -22.84 5.95
C ILE A 89 29.39 -22.20 4.94
N TYR A 90 29.21 -22.80 3.76
CA TYR A 90 28.25 -22.30 2.77
C TYR A 90 26.81 -22.38 3.28
N GLY A 91 26.47 -23.38 4.10
CA GLY A 91 25.18 -23.46 4.80
C GLY A 91 24.96 -22.29 5.76
N ILE A 92 25.97 -21.94 6.56
CA ILE A 92 25.94 -20.76 7.44
C ILE A 92 25.79 -19.48 6.61
N LEU A 93 26.59 -19.31 5.55
CA LEU A 93 26.50 -18.14 4.66
C LEU A 93 25.12 -18.02 3.99
N LEU A 94 24.53 -19.14 3.59
CA LEU A 94 23.18 -19.18 3.04
C LEU A 94 22.15 -18.71 4.07
N LEU A 95 22.23 -19.21 5.31
CA LEU A 95 21.35 -18.79 6.40
C LEU A 95 21.53 -17.32 6.75
N LEU A 96 22.77 -16.82 6.80
CA LEU A 96 23.07 -15.40 7.01
C LEU A 96 22.50 -14.54 5.90
N THR A 97 22.67 -14.94 4.63
CA THR A 97 22.13 -14.22 3.48
C THR A 97 20.60 -14.20 3.53
N ARG A 98 19.95 -15.33 3.86
CA ARG A 98 18.50 -15.40 4.05
C ARG A 98 18.03 -14.48 5.17
N ALA A 99 18.66 -14.56 6.33
CA ALA A 99 18.33 -13.72 7.48
C ALA A 99 18.51 -12.24 7.15
N PHE A 100 19.54 -11.89 6.38
CA PHE A 100 19.78 -10.53 5.91
C PHE A 100 18.70 -10.05 4.94
N VAL A 101 18.28 -10.88 3.97
CA VAL A 101 17.19 -10.58 3.05
C VAL A 101 15.86 -10.38 3.79
N ASP A 102 15.55 -11.27 4.74
CA ASP A 102 14.33 -11.19 5.55
C ASP A 102 14.36 -9.95 6.45
N TRP A 103 15.49 -9.68 7.09
CA TRP A 103 15.69 -8.47 7.89
C TRP A 103 15.55 -7.19 7.05
N LEU A 104 16.16 -7.14 5.87
CA LEU A 104 16.06 -6.00 4.96
C LEU A 104 14.61 -5.79 4.52
N THR A 105 13.90 -6.89 4.22
CA THR A 105 12.49 -6.87 3.88
C THR A 105 11.66 -6.29 5.03
N VAL A 106 11.83 -6.79 6.26
CA VAL A 106 11.11 -6.26 7.43
C VAL A 106 11.45 -4.80 7.69
N ARG A 107 12.73 -4.41 7.54
CA ARG A 107 13.18 -3.04 7.74
C ARG A 107 12.55 -2.08 6.74
N LEU A 108 12.38 -2.50 5.48
CA LEU A 108 11.73 -1.71 4.45
C LEU A 108 10.22 -1.57 4.69
N HIS A 109 9.55 -2.65 5.08
CA HIS A 109 8.10 -2.64 5.37
C HIS A 109 7.74 -1.76 6.58
N ARG A 110 8.69 -1.49 7.49
CA ARG A 110 8.47 -0.51 8.57
C ARG A 110 8.33 0.92 8.05
N ALA A 111 8.97 1.26 6.93
CA ALA A 111 8.81 2.57 6.31
C ALA A 111 7.46 2.70 5.60
N GLU A 112 6.96 1.63 4.98
CA GLU A 112 5.68 1.63 4.25
C GLU A 112 4.46 1.63 5.18
N ARG A 113 4.53 0.89 6.31
CA ARG A 113 3.42 0.82 7.27
C ARG A 113 2.99 2.18 7.83
N GLN A 114 3.91 3.13 7.97
CA GLN A 114 3.55 4.48 8.42
C GLN A 114 2.67 5.19 7.39
N HIS A 115 2.97 5.04 6.09
CA HIS A 115 2.17 5.65 5.03
C HIS A 115 0.75 5.06 4.94
N ASP A 116 0.58 3.77 5.20
CA ASP A 116 -0.75 3.15 5.16
C ASP A 116 -1.61 3.60 6.34
N LEU A 117 -1.03 3.77 7.53
CA LEU A 117 -1.72 4.33 8.69
C LEU A 117 -2.13 5.79 8.46
N ASP A 118 -1.25 6.60 7.90
CA ASP A 118 -1.55 8.00 7.57
C ASP A 118 -2.68 8.11 6.54
N ARG A 119 -2.67 7.25 5.51
CA ARG A 119 -3.75 7.18 4.51
C ARG A 119 -5.07 6.72 5.13
N ALA A 120 -5.04 5.77 6.05
CA ALA A 120 -6.24 5.33 6.76
C ALA A 120 -6.81 6.45 7.66
N ALA A 121 -5.94 7.16 8.39
CA ALA A 121 -6.33 8.30 9.21
C ALA A 121 -6.94 9.44 8.38
N GLN A 122 -6.35 9.77 7.23
CA GLN A 122 -6.90 10.77 6.32
C GLN A 122 -8.27 10.36 5.74
N ARG A 123 -8.46 9.09 5.40
CA ARG A 123 -9.77 8.56 4.96
C ARG A 123 -10.83 8.63 6.06
N ALA A 124 -10.44 8.33 7.31
CA ALA A 124 -11.36 8.44 8.44
C ALA A 124 -11.77 9.90 8.71
N ALA A 125 -10.81 10.83 8.67
CA ALA A 125 -11.06 12.26 8.87
C ALA A 125 -12.02 12.82 7.80
N THR A 126 -11.76 12.50 6.52
CA THR A 126 -12.65 12.94 5.42
C THR A 126 -14.05 12.33 5.51
N ALA A 127 -14.18 11.07 5.98
CA ALA A 127 -15.49 10.46 6.21
C ALA A 127 -16.25 11.11 7.38
N SER A 128 -15.56 11.48 8.47
CA SER A 128 -16.18 12.22 9.57
C SER A 128 -16.64 13.61 9.15
N ASP A 129 -15.83 14.32 8.35
CA ASP A 129 -16.18 15.65 7.86
C ASP A 129 -17.44 15.60 6.97
N ALA A 130 -17.54 14.60 6.09
CA ALA A 130 -18.72 14.40 5.26
C ALA A 130 -19.98 14.09 6.08
N ALA A 131 -19.86 13.29 7.15
CA ALA A 131 -20.98 12.98 8.03
C ALA A 131 -21.46 14.22 8.81
N VAL A 132 -20.54 15.03 9.34
CA VAL A 132 -20.86 16.29 10.01
C VAL A 132 -21.54 17.26 9.05
N GLN A 133 -21.02 17.38 7.82
CA GLN A 133 -21.61 18.25 6.81
C GLN A 133 -23.04 17.83 6.44
N TYR A 134 -23.30 16.52 6.30
CA TYR A 134 -24.64 15.99 6.07
C TYR A 134 -25.61 16.36 7.19
N HIS A 135 -25.20 16.19 8.46
CA HIS A 135 -26.04 16.55 9.60
C HIS A 135 -26.38 18.04 9.66
N LEU A 136 -25.40 18.92 9.40
CA LEU A 136 -25.63 20.36 9.36
C LEU A 136 -26.61 20.74 8.24
N GLN A 137 -26.51 20.11 7.08
CA GLN A 137 -27.41 20.36 5.96
C GLN A 137 -28.86 19.95 6.28
N VAL A 138 -29.05 18.80 6.90
CA VAL A 138 -30.37 18.33 7.34
C VAL A 138 -30.96 19.26 8.40
N ALA A 139 -30.16 19.70 9.38
CA ALA A 139 -30.61 20.64 10.41
C ALA A 139 -31.00 22.00 9.81
N ALA A 140 -30.21 22.54 8.88
CA ALA A 140 -30.54 23.78 8.18
C ALA A 140 -31.82 23.66 7.34
N ALA A 141 -32.03 22.52 6.66
CA ALA A 141 -33.25 22.27 5.89
C ALA A 141 -34.51 22.23 6.79
N GLN A 142 -34.40 21.63 7.99
CA GLN A 142 -35.50 21.61 8.96
C GLN A 142 -35.83 23.01 9.50
N GLN A 143 -34.82 23.82 9.78
CA GLN A 143 -35.02 25.21 10.21
C GLN A 143 -35.78 26.02 9.16
N ALA A 144 -35.35 25.94 7.89
CA ALA A 144 -36.03 26.61 6.79
C ALA A 144 -37.48 26.13 6.62
N ALA A 145 -37.75 24.83 6.80
CA ALA A 145 -39.11 24.29 6.75
C ALA A 145 -40.00 24.82 7.88
N ASN A 146 -39.47 24.89 9.10
CA ASN A 146 -40.20 25.42 10.26
C ASN A 146 -40.49 26.91 10.11
N GLU A 147 -39.54 27.70 9.61
CA GLU A 147 -39.75 29.12 9.31
C GLU A 147 -40.86 29.32 8.27
N GLN A 148 -40.86 28.51 7.19
CA GLN A 148 -41.92 28.57 6.19
C GLN A 148 -43.29 28.19 6.76
N ALA A 149 -43.35 27.20 7.66
CA ALA A 149 -44.59 26.83 8.34
C ALA A 149 -45.11 27.98 9.23
N ALA A 150 -44.24 28.61 10.01
CA ALA A 150 -44.59 29.75 10.86
C ALA A 150 -45.08 30.95 10.04
N LEU A 151 -44.45 31.24 8.90
CA LEU A 151 -44.90 32.30 7.99
C LEU A 151 -46.28 32.00 7.39
N ARG A 152 -46.56 30.74 7.03
CA ARG A 152 -47.87 30.31 6.53
C ARG A 152 -48.96 30.46 7.60
N GLU A 153 -48.67 30.08 8.84
CA GLU A 153 -49.61 30.26 9.96
C GLU A 153 -49.92 31.74 10.22
N GLN A 154 -48.90 32.61 10.21
CA GLN A 154 -49.11 34.06 10.34
C GLN A 154 -49.93 34.63 9.17
N ALA A 155 -49.69 34.18 7.94
CA ALA A 155 -50.48 34.58 6.78
C ALA A 155 -51.95 34.16 6.93
N ALA A 156 -52.21 32.91 7.34
CA ALA A 156 -53.56 32.41 7.57
C ALA A 156 -54.27 33.18 8.70
N GLN A 157 -53.57 33.53 9.78
CA GLN A 157 -54.12 34.38 10.85
C GLN A 157 -54.45 35.79 10.36
N ARG A 158 -53.61 36.38 9.49
CA ARG A 158 -53.89 37.69 8.88
C ARG A 158 -55.12 37.65 7.99
N GLU A 159 -55.28 36.60 7.19
CA GLU A 159 -56.47 36.40 6.35
C GLU A 159 -57.74 36.25 7.20
N GLN A 160 -57.69 35.48 8.30
CA GLN A 160 -58.80 35.35 9.24
C GLN A 160 -59.13 36.67 9.95
N ALA A 161 -58.11 37.44 10.37
CA ALA A 161 -58.31 38.76 10.98
C ALA A 161 -58.94 39.78 10.02
N GLN A 162 -58.62 39.71 8.73
CA GLN A 162 -59.27 40.52 7.69
C GLN A 162 -60.73 40.10 7.43
N GLN A 163 -61.06 38.82 7.57
CA GLN A 163 -62.45 38.33 7.44
C GLN A 163 -63.32 38.61 8.66
N ALA A 164 -62.73 38.81 9.85
CA ALA A 164 -63.45 39.12 11.09
C ALA A 164 -63.71 40.63 11.32
N ALA A 165 -63.22 41.50 10.43
CA ALA A 165 -63.60 42.91 10.44
C ALA A 165 -65.08 43.05 10.02
N PRO A 166 -65.94 43.75 10.79
CA PRO A 166 -67.35 43.90 10.44
C PRO A 166 -67.48 44.64 9.10
N THR A 167 -68.14 44.00 8.14
CA THR A 167 -68.76 44.66 6.99
C THR A 167 -69.80 45.65 7.51
N GLU A 168 -69.45 46.93 7.56
CA GLU A 168 -70.44 48.02 7.52
C GLU A 168 -71.29 47.86 6.25
N PRO A 169 -72.63 47.94 6.36
CA PRO A 169 -73.51 47.83 5.21
C PRO A 169 -73.45 49.12 4.38
N VAL A 170 -72.99 48.98 3.15
CA VAL A 170 -73.12 49.98 2.09
C VAL A 170 -74.61 50.09 1.71
N ALA A 171 -75.22 51.23 2.08
CA ALA A 171 -76.44 51.81 1.50
C ALA A 171 -76.09 53.29 1.23
N ASP A 172 -75.71 53.63 0.01
CA ASP A 172 -76.55 54.15 -1.09
C ASP A 172 -76.82 55.67 -1.01
N ALA A 173 -76.49 56.31 -2.13
CA ALA A 173 -76.86 57.65 -2.59
C ALA A 173 -76.35 58.92 -1.85
N GLY A 174 -75.41 59.62 -2.50
CA GLY A 174 -75.20 61.06 -2.27
C GLY A 174 -73.88 61.63 -2.81
N GLU A 175 -73.96 62.34 -3.93
CA GLU A 175 -73.14 63.52 -4.27
C GLU A 175 -71.76 63.39 -4.98
N THR A 176 -71.85 63.61 -6.30
CA THR A 176 -71.04 64.50 -7.18
C THR A 176 -69.51 64.35 -7.34
N PRO A 177 -69.01 64.25 -8.59
CA PRO A 177 -67.59 64.16 -8.91
C PRO A 177 -66.92 65.55 -9.03
N PRO A 178 -65.70 65.75 -8.49
CA PRO A 178 -64.87 66.89 -8.90
C PRO A 178 -63.95 66.53 -10.08
N SER A 179 -63.95 67.48 -11.02
CA SER A 179 -63.25 67.53 -12.31
C SER A 179 -61.74 67.20 -12.30
N PRO A 180 -61.20 66.69 -13.42
CA PRO A 180 -59.77 66.50 -13.62
C PRO A 180 -59.02 67.82 -13.89
N PRO A 181 -57.79 68.01 -13.37
CA PRO A 181 -56.93 69.13 -13.75
C PRO A 181 -56.33 68.93 -15.16
N PRO A 182 -56.21 70.01 -15.97
CA PRO A 182 -55.75 69.94 -17.36
C PRO A 182 -54.22 69.80 -17.49
N PRO A 183 -53.71 69.25 -18.61
CA PRO A 183 -52.28 69.20 -18.91
C PRO A 183 -51.79 70.49 -19.59
N PRO A 184 -50.63 71.01 -19.21
CA PRO A 184 -49.76 71.79 -20.12
C PRO A 184 -48.56 70.91 -20.50
N ALA A 185 -48.48 70.45 -21.75
CA ALA A 185 -47.92 71.17 -22.91
C ALA A 185 -46.39 71.13 -22.92
N GLN A 186 -45.89 70.40 -23.92
CA GLN A 186 -44.50 70.31 -24.34
C GLN A 186 -43.98 71.69 -24.77
N THR A 187 -42.73 71.99 -24.39
CA THR A 187 -41.65 72.50 -25.26
C THR A 187 -40.33 72.15 -24.61
#